data_AF-A0A7S0Z7F8-F1
#
_entry.id   AF-A0A7S0Z7F8-F1
#
_cell.length_a   1.000
_cell.length_b   1.000
_cell.length_c   1.000
_cell.angle_alpha   90.00
_cell.angle_beta   90.00
_cell.angle_gamma   90.00
#
_symmetry.space_group_name_H-M   'P 1'
#
loop_
_entity.id
_entity.type
_entity.pdbx_description
1 polymer ?
#
loop_
_entity_poly.entity_id
_entity_poly.type
_entity_poly.pdbx_seq_one_letter_code
_entity_poly.pdbx_strand_id
1 'polypeptide(L)'
;RVVVTASEVMEVVEVETDDLGPTYAIERTDDGNVRISSDASASSEGGGDVLRVTIPPRFCGVDVTLGAAGASASISSIVEATLRVRTNGGDIELGSIKGASVDVDTNGGAIRARTVSADTRARTNGGAMTMSGKLVGSLVYVDTAPGGSFMGESIFGDKININTGGGAVHAKSLRVSEIGVVRSDGGRIDVGGVEGAGEEMIALDSGGGDINVKFAERAHIVHVNSRGGTIEASFPSGFAAPTHVVGSYLGKPTDARIDLPSADDG
;
A
#
# COMPACT_ATOMS: atom_id res chain seq x y z
N ARG A 1 18.42 1.17 13.67
CA ARG A 1 16.99 1.52 13.46
C ARG A 1 16.86 3.04 13.54
N VAL A 2 16.11 3.66 12.63
CA VAL A 2 15.76 5.09 12.72
C VAL A 2 14.31 5.23 13.18
N VAL A 3 14.07 6.12 14.14
CA VAL A 3 12.74 6.47 14.64
C VAL A 3 12.56 7.98 14.49
N VAL A 4 11.58 8.39 13.68
CA VAL A 4 11.24 9.80 13.46
C VAL A 4 9.92 10.13 14.16
N THR A 5 9.98 11.08 15.10
CA THR A 5 8.85 11.57 15.88
C THR A 5 8.49 13.00 15.52
N ALA A 6 7.20 13.30 15.46
CA ALA A 6 6.75 14.68 15.34
C ALA A 6 6.80 15.37 16.71
N SER A 7 7.38 16.56 16.76
CA SER A 7 7.40 17.46 17.91
C SER A 7 6.06 18.18 18.07
N GLU A 8 5.75 18.62 19.29
CA GLU A 8 4.72 19.63 19.52
C GLU A 8 5.24 21.06 19.26
N VAL A 9 6.57 21.22 19.14
CA VAL A 9 7.25 22.49 18.94
C VAL A 9 7.65 22.65 17.47
N MET A 10 7.30 23.79 16.87
CA MET A 10 7.42 24.02 15.41
C MET A 10 8.84 24.22 14.87
N GLU A 11 9.83 24.46 15.72
CA GLU A 11 11.17 24.86 15.26
C GLU A 11 12.29 23.87 15.61
N VAL A 12 11.95 22.76 16.28
CA VAL A 12 12.96 21.91 16.88
C VAL A 12 13.19 20.66 16.06
N VAL A 13 14.44 20.50 15.60
CA VAL A 13 14.98 19.20 15.18
C VAL A 13 15.90 18.73 16.31
N GLU A 14 15.49 17.70 17.01
CA GLU A 14 16.25 17.07 18.09
C GLU A 14 16.72 15.69 17.65
N VAL A 15 17.99 15.39 17.94
CA VAL A 15 18.60 14.10 17.62
C VAL A 15 19.09 13.49 18.92
N GLU A 16 18.55 12.33 19.27
CA GLU A 16 18.99 11.52 20.39
C GLU A 16 19.55 10.21 19.87
N THR A 17 20.73 9.87 20.37
CA THR A 17 21.47 8.69 19.94
C THR A 17 22.03 7.96 21.14
N ASP A 18 21.71 6.68 21.26
CA ASP A 18 22.41 5.78 22.17
C ASP A 18 23.75 5.42 21.50
N ASP A 19 24.87 6.01 21.96
CA ASP A 19 26.25 5.75 21.50
C ASP A 19 26.46 5.74 19.96
N LEU A 20 26.62 6.92 19.35
CA LEU A 20 27.00 6.99 17.93
C LEU A 20 28.41 6.45 17.67
N GLY A 21 28.48 5.26 17.09
CA GLY A 21 29.43 5.03 16.00
C GLY A 21 29.17 6.03 14.84
N PRO A 22 30.14 6.28 13.94
CA PRO A 22 30.12 7.35 12.92
C PRO A 22 29.14 7.11 11.74
N THR A 23 27.97 6.54 12.00
CA THR A 23 27.21 5.76 11.03
C THR A 23 26.07 6.51 10.33
N TYR A 24 25.62 7.65 10.87
CA TYR A 24 24.48 8.41 10.36
C TYR A 24 24.86 9.86 10.03
N ALA A 25 24.42 10.34 8.88
CA ALA A 25 24.46 11.75 8.50
C ALA A 25 23.04 12.32 8.54
N ILE A 26 22.88 13.47 9.21
CA ILE A 26 21.60 14.18 9.35
C ILE A 26 21.82 15.61 8.91
N GLU A 27 21.05 16.07 7.93
CA GLU A 27 21.17 17.42 7.40
C GLU A 27 19.78 18.03 7.14
N ARG A 28 19.72 19.36 7.24
CA ARG A 28 18.58 20.13 6.74
C ARG A 28 18.90 20.57 5.32
N THR A 29 18.04 20.22 4.39
CA THR A 29 18.21 20.56 2.97
C THR A 29 17.74 21.98 2.69
N ASP A 30 18.12 22.54 1.53
CA ASP A 30 17.79 23.92 1.13
C ASP A 30 16.27 24.16 1.01
N ASP A 31 15.50 23.11 0.72
CA ASP A 31 14.04 23.11 0.68
C ASP A 31 13.38 22.92 2.07
N GLY A 32 14.19 22.88 3.14
CA GLY A 32 13.74 22.82 4.53
C GLY A 32 13.44 21.42 5.05
N ASN A 33 13.65 20.37 4.25
CA ASN A 33 13.44 18.98 4.66
C ASN A 33 14.58 18.46 5.55
N VAL A 34 14.32 17.37 6.26
CA VAL A 34 15.33 16.64 7.04
C VAL A 34 15.73 15.38 6.27
N ARG A 35 17.02 15.28 5.94
CA ARG A 35 17.60 14.08 5.35
C ARG A 35 18.40 13.31 6.40
N ILE A 36 18.16 12.01 6.48
CA ILE A 36 18.84 11.05 7.35
C ILE A 36 19.40 9.95 6.46
N SER A 37 20.72 9.83 6.37
CA SER A 37 21.38 8.78 5.58
C SER A 37 22.34 7.96 6.43
N SER A 38 22.44 6.68 6.12
CA SER A 38 23.45 5.79 6.70
C SER A 38 24.09 4.92 5.62
N ASP A 39 25.41 5.07 5.47
CA ASP A 39 26.24 4.29 4.54
C ASP A 39 26.80 3.02 5.18
N ALA A 40 26.30 2.61 6.35
CA ALA A 40 26.94 1.56 7.13
C ALA A 40 27.03 0.22 6.39
N SER A 41 28.25 -0.08 5.97
CA SER A 41 28.86 -1.42 6.00
C SER A 41 29.27 -1.84 7.42
N ALA A 42 28.81 -1.12 8.46
CA ALA A 42 29.22 -1.30 9.84
C ALA A 42 28.78 -2.68 10.38
N SER A 43 29.76 -3.55 10.54
CA SER A 43 29.69 -4.75 11.37
C SER A 43 29.58 -4.31 12.84
N SER A 44 28.38 -4.05 13.34
CA SER A 44 28.16 -3.97 14.78
C SER A 44 28.13 -5.40 15.33
N GLU A 45 29.27 -5.89 15.80
CA GLU A 45 29.29 -7.00 16.77
C GLU A 45 28.58 -6.53 18.04
N GLY A 46 27.28 -6.82 18.13
CA GLY A 46 26.49 -6.68 19.35
C GLY A 46 25.95 -5.27 19.63
N GLY A 47 24.64 -5.10 19.41
CA GLY A 47 23.87 -3.90 19.76
C GLY A 47 23.33 -3.19 18.52
N GLY A 48 22.01 -3.15 18.37
CA GLY A 48 21.39 -2.43 17.25
C GLY A 48 21.23 -0.96 17.60
N ASP A 49 22.04 -0.08 17.02
CA ASP A 49 21.95 1.37 17.23
C ASP A 49 20.53 1.87 16.93
N VAL A 50 19.99 2.72 17.80
CA VAL A 50 18.71 3.41 17.59
C VAL A 50 18.97 4.91 17.48
N LEU A 51 18.70 5.46 16.29
CA LEU A 51 18.70 6.89 16.06
C LEU A 51 17.27 7.42 16.22
N ARG A 52 17.06 8.34 17.16
CA ARG A 52 15.78 9.02 17.37
C ARG A 52 15.90 10.45 16.86
N VAL A 53 15.01 10.84 15.97
CA VAL A 53 14.95 12.18 15.40
C VAL A 53 13.56 12.75 15.65
N THR A 54 13.48 13.82 16.42
CA THR A 54 12.25 14.59 16.58
C THR A 54 12.29 15.76 15.62
N ILE A 55 11.22 15.97 14.85
CA ILE A 55 11.12 17.03 13.84
C ILE A 55 9.83 17.83 14.02
N PRO A 56 9.73 19.05 13.47
CA PRO A 56 8.47 19.78 13.42
C PRO A 56 7.36 18.97 12.73
N PRO A 57 6.11 19.07 13.19
CA PRO A 57 5.03 18.23 12.69
C PRO A 57 4.56 18.61 11.28
N ARG A 58 4.80 19.86 10.84
CA ARG A 58 4.31 20.43 9.57
C ARG A 58 5.44 20.98 8.72
N PHE A 59 5.25 20.94 7.40
CA PHE A 59 6.12 21.58 6.39
C PHE A 59 7.57 21.07 6.36
N CYS A 60 7.90 20.06 7.18
CA CYS A 60 9.18 19.40 7.19
C CYS A 60 9.04 18.06 6.50
N GLY A 61 9.53 17.95 5.26
CA GLY A 61 9.66 16.66 4.60
C GLY A 61 10.77 15.83 5.26
N VAL A 62 10.69 14.53 5.04
CA VAL A 62 11.64 13.57 5.60
C VAL A 62 12.15 12.66 4.50
N ASP A 63 13.47 12.57 4.36
CA ASP A 63 14.15 11.64 3.47
C ASP A 63 15.07 10.74 4.29
N VAL A 64 14.70 9.47 4.46
CA VAL A 64 15.46 8.46 5.21
C VAL A 64 16.03 7.44 4.22
N THR A 65 17.35 7.26 4.19
CA THR A 65 18.02 6.24 3.39
C THR A 65 18.97 5.42 4.24
N LEU A 66 18.67 4.12 4.42
CA LEU A 66 19.44 3.20 5.26
C LEU A 66 20.07 2.10 4.40
N GLY A 67 21.39 2.18 4.18
CA GLY A 67 22.15 1.22 3.37
C GLY A 67 22.48 -0.09 4.09
N ALA A 68 22.57 -0.05 5.42
CA ALA A 68 22.87 -1.22 6.24
C ALA A 68 21.78 -2.29 6.10
N ALA A 69 22.20 -3.55 5.86
CA ALA A 69 21.29 -4.68 5.71
C ALA A 69 20.42 -4.84 6.96
N GLY A 70 19.10 -4.93 6.77
CA GLY A 70 18.13 -5.09 7.86
C GLY A 70 17.85 -3.82 8.68
N ALA A 71 18.47 -2.68 8.36
CA ALA A 71 18.19 -1.43 9.05
C ALA A 71 16.77 -0.94 8.77
N SER A 72 15.98 -0.78 9.83
CA SER A 72 14.57 -0.39 9.75
C SER A 72 14.34 1.08 10.06
N ALA A 73 13.24 1.61 9.55
CA ALA A 73 12.78 2.98 9.78
C ALA A 73 11.34 2.99 10.32
N SER A 74 11.07 3.85 11.29
CA SER A 74 9.73 4.05 11.84
C SER A 74 9.43 5.55 11.91
N ILE A 75 8.39 5.99 11.21
CA ILE A 75 7.99 7.40 11.11
C ILE A 75 6.60 7.53 11.70
N SER A 76 6.47 8.24 12.83
CA SER A 76 5.21 8.30 13.58
C SER A 76 4.14 9.18 12.91
N SER A 77 4.51 10.37 12.42
CA SER A 77 3.58 11.32 11.84
C SER A 77 4.30 12.35 10.97
N ILE A 78 3.69 12.72 9.86
CA ILE A 78 4.10 13.82 8.97
C ILE A 78 2.85 14.54 8.50
N VAL A 79 2.86 15.87 8.52
CA VAL A 79 1.74 16.71 8.06
C VAL A 79 2.22 17.72 7.02
N GLU A 80 1.49 17.87 5.91
CA GLU A 80 1.72 18.87 4.86
C GLU A 80 3.13 18.85 4.26
N ALA A 81 3.72 17.65 4.12
CA ALA A 81 5.06 17.49 3.57
C ALA A 81 5.21 16.21 2.74
N THR A 82 6.41 16.01 2.18
CA THR A 82 6.79 14.82 1.43
C THR A 82 7.56 13.86 2.32
N LEU A 83 7.28 12.56 2.20
CA LEU A 83 8.00 11.50 2.90
C LEU A 83 8.67 10.57 1.90
N ARG A 84 9.95 10.30 2.11
CA ARG A 84 10.74 9.33 1.37
C ARG A 84 11.50 8.44 2.33
N VAL A 85 11.38 7.12 2.17
CA VAL A 85 12.06 6.15 3.05
C VAL A 85 12.59 5.00 2.22
N ARG A 86 13.89 4.72 2.32
CA ARG A 86 14.55 3.59 1.68
C ARG A 86 15.32 2.78 2.69
N THR A 87 15.14 1.46 2.67
CA THR A 87 15.90 0.54 3.51
C THR A 87 16.43 -0.63 2.68
N ASN A 88 17.58 -1.18 3.09
CA ASN A 88 18.13 -2.39 2.49
C ASN A 88 17.67 -3.64 3.26
N GLY A 89 16.38 -3.96 3.15
CA GLY A 89 15.79 -5.18 3.73
C GLY A 89 15.30 -5.06 5.17
N GLY A 90 15.45 -3.90 5.80
CA GLY A 90 14.76 -3.62 7.06
C GLY A 90 13.31 -3.16 6.84
N ASP A 91 12.49 -3.33 7.86
CA ASP A 91 11.09 -2.92 7.83
C ASP A 91 10.91 -1.39 7.80
N ILE A 92 9.81 -0.94 7.21
CA ILE A 92 9.35 0.45 7.23
C ILE A 92 8.00 0.51 7.92
N GLU A 93 7.90 1.30 8.99
CA GLU A 93 6.67 1.55 9.74
C GLU A 93 6.26 3.01 9.59
N LEU A 94 5.02 3.25 9.16
CA LEU A 94 4.43 4.57 9.02
C LEU A 94 3.20 4.70 9.94
N GLY A 95 3.17 5.72 10.79
CA GLY A 95 2.01 6.01 11.63
C GLY A 95 0.93 6.75 10.85
N SER A 96 0.72 8.04 11.17
CA SER A 96 -0.27 8.89 10.50
C SER A 96 0.40 9.89 9.56
N ILE A 97 0.34 9.62 8.26
CA ILE A 97 0.94 10.47 7.24
C ILE A 97 -0.15 11.23 6.52
N LYS A 98 -0.08 12.56 6.51
CA LYS A 98 -0.98 13.45 5.78
C LYS A 98 -0.12 14.42 4.98
N GLY A 99 0.20 14.08 3.74
CA GLY A 99 1.24 14.78 3.00
C GLY A 99 0.88 14.98 1.53
N ALA A 100 1.80 15.62 0.80
CA ALA A 100 1.68 15.70 -0.65
C ALA A 100 1.99 14.34 -1.30
N SER A 101 3.08 13.69 -0.87
CA SER A 101 3.51 12.40 -1.41
C SER A 101 4.26 11.52 -0.41
N VAL A 102 4.14 10.22 -0.58
CA VAL A 102 4.88 9.16 0.14
C VAL A 102 5.56 8.24 -0.88
N ASP A 103 6.88 8.10 -0.78
CA ASP A 103 7.71 7.22 -1.64
C ASP A 103 8.55 6.29 -0.74
N VAL A 104 8.10 5.06 -0.56
CA VAL A 104 8.75 4.08 0.33
C VAL A 104 9.19 2.83 -0.41
N ASP A 105 10.40 2.37 -0.10
CA ASP A 105 11.06 1.27 -0.79
C ASP A 105 11.90 0.44 0.18
N THR A 106 11.75 -0.88 0.18
CA THR A 106 12.60 -1.79 0.97
C THR A 106 12.99 -3.04 0.19
N ASN A 107 14.25 -3.44 0.30
CA ASN A 107 14.74 -4.67 -0.31
C ASN A 107 14.41 -5.93 0.51
N GLY A 108 13.11 -6.25 0.65
CA GLY A 108 12.62 -7.48 1.28
C GLY A 108 12.04 -7.31 2.70
N GLY A 109 12.17 -6.12 3.29
CA GLY A 109 11.47 -5.79 4.52
C GLY A 109 9.96 -5.63 4.31
N ALA A 110 9.19 -5.67 5.40
CA ALA A 110 7.77 -5.35 5.37
C ALA A 110 7.53 -3.83 5.41
N ILE A 111 6.44 -3.39 4.78
CA ILE A 111 5.96 -2.01 4.90
C ILE A 111 4.63 -2.03 5.64
N ARG A 112 4.55 -1.33 6.77
CA ARG A 112 3.32 -1.22 7.57
C ARG A 112 2.93 0.23 7.70
N ALA A 113 1.69 0.58 7.40
CA ALA A 113 1.15 1.91 7.65
C ALA A 113 -0.19 1.88 8.37
N ARG A 114 -0.44 2.85 9.25
CA ARG A 114 -1.74 2.99 9.93
C ARG A 114 -2.70 3.84 9.11
N THR A 115 -2.30 5.05 8.71
CA THR A 115 -3.13 5.91 7.88
C THR A 115 -2.25 6.80 7.01
N VAL A 116 -2.50 6.80 5.71
CA VAL A 116 -1.78 7.60 4.72
C VAL A 116 -2.81 8.35 3.89
N SER A 117 -2.71 9.67 3.88
CA SER A 117 -3.48 10.58 3.03
C SER A 117 -2.49 11.40 2.21
N ALA A 118 -2.02 10.83 1.11
CA ALA A 118 -1.01 11.37 0.20
C ALA A 118 -0.93 10.52 -1.08
N ASP A 119 -0.40 11.07 -2.16
CA ASP A 119 -0.02 10.27 -3.32
C ASP A 119 1.08 9.28 -2.92
N THR A 120 0.80 7.99 -3.05
CA THR A 120 1.62 6.94 -2.43
C THR A 120 2.25 6.05 -3.50
N ARG A 121 3.56 5.82 -3.37
CA ARG A 121 4.30 4.75 -4.04
C ARG A 121 4.99 3.91 -2.96
N ALA A 122 4.59 2.65 -2.84
CA ALA A 122 5.17 1.72 -1.88
C ALA A 122 5.68 0.47 -2.60
N ARG A 123 6.95 0.12 -2.39
CA ARG A 123 7.59 -1.03 -3.02
C ARG A 123 8.34 -1.90 -2.02
N THR A 124 8.26 -3.22 -2.19
CA THR A 124 9.13 -4.16 -1.46
C THR A 124 9.52 -5.37 -2.32
N ASN A 125 10.76 -5.84 -2.15
CA ASN A 125 11.23 -7.06 -2.81
C ASN A 125 10.86 -8.33 -2.01
N GLY A 126 9.58 -8.68 -2.02
CA GLY A 126 9.06 -9.93 -1.45
C GLY A 126 8.55 -9.82 -0.01
N GLY A 127 8.67 -8.65 0.63
CA GLY A 127 8.04 -8.39 1.92
C GLY A 127 6.52 -8.20 1.82
N ALA A 128 5.83 -8.31 2.95
CA ALA A 128 4.40 -8.00 3.03
C ALA A 128 4.18 -6.49 3.20
N MET A 129 3.09 -6.00 2.61
CA MET A 129 2.62 -4.63 2.78
C MET A 129 1.27 -4.61 3.50
N THR A 130 1.18 -3.90 4.62
CA THR A 130 -0.05 -3.83 5.44
C THR A 130 -0.45 -2.39 5.71
N MET A 131 -1.68 -2.03 5.32
CA MET A 131 -2.30 -0.73 5.53
C MET A 131 -3.50 -0.93 6.46
N SER A 132 -3.27 -0.82 7.77
CA SER A 132 -4.25 -1.15 8.82
C SER A 132 -5.30 -0.06 9.08
N GLY A 133 -5.45 0.87 8.14
CA GLY A 133 -6.47 1.91 8.19
C GLY A 133 -6.69 2.46 6.79
N LYS A 134 -6.72 3.79 6.64
CA LYS A 134 -7.00 4.41 5.35
C LYS A 134 -5.73 4.67 4.54
N LEU A 135 -5.75 4.28 3.26
CA LEU A 135 -4.81 4.69 2.24
C LEU A 135 -5.56 5.52 1.20
N VAL A 136 -5.30 6.83 1.17
CA VAL A 136 -6.04 7.82 0.38
C VAL A 136 -5.06 8.67 -0.42
N GLY A 137 -5.29 8.83 -1.72
CA GLY A 137 -4.51 9.72 -2.57
C GLY A 137 -5.06 9.76 -3.98
N SER A 138 -4.67 10.75 -4.80
CA SER A 138 -5.02 10.72 -6.22
C SER A 138 -4.30 9.59 -6.94
N LEU A 139 -3.09 9.25 -6.50
CA LEU A 139 -2.36 8.06 -6.92
C LEU A 139 -2.06 7.14 -5.72
N VAL A 140 -2.41 5.87 -5.86
CA VAL A 140 -1.98 4.79 -4.97
C VAL A 140 -1.28 3.73 -5.80
N TYR A 141 0.02 3.56 -5.60
CA TYR A 141 0.84 2.54 -6.26
C TYR A 141 1.49 1.65 -5.21
N VAL A 142 1.27 0.36 -5.32
CA VAL A 142 1.77 -0.69 -4.44
C VAL A 142 2.34 -1.79 -5.33
N ASP A 143 3.60 -2.15 -5.13
CA ASP A 143 4.26 -3.20 -5.91
C ASP A 143 5.15 -4.07 -5.03
N THR A 144 4.86 -5.37 -4.98
CA THR A 144 5.73 -6.35 -4.33
C THR A 144 6.38 -7.27 -5.37
N ALA A 145 7.66 -7.58 -5.21
CA ALA A 145 8.27 -8.70 -5.94
C ALA A 145 7.65 -10.06 -5.50
N PRO A 146 8.00 -11.17 -6.17
CA PRO A 146 7.46 -12.48 -5.82
C PRO A 146 7.63 -12.86 -4.35
N GLY A 147 6.60 -13.48 -3.78
CA GLY A 147 6.50 -13.82 -2.36
C GLY A 147 5.88 -12.73 -1.48
N GLY A 148 5.83 -11.48 -1.94
CA GLY A 148 5.17 -10.39 -1.22
C GLY A 148 3.66 -10.42 -1.35
N SER A 149 2.97 -9.94 -0.31
CA SER A 149 1.50 -9.85 -0.24
C SER A 149 1.07 -8.43 0.14
N PHE A 150 -0.19 -8.11 -0.12
CA PHE A 150 -0.76 -6.81 0.24
C PHE A 150 -2.06 -6.99 1.03
N MET A 151 -2.18 -6.26 2.15
CA MET A 151 -3.39 -6.14 2.95
C MET A 151 -3.72 -4.66 3.17
N GLY A 152 -4.93 -4.23 2.83
CA GLY A 152 -5.42 -2.89 3.12
C GLY A 152 -6.84 -2.87 3.67
N GLU A 153 -7.10 -2.06 4.69
CA GLU A 153 -8.47 -1.93 5.23
C GLU A 153 -9.36 -1.07 4.34
N SER A 154 -8.93 0.15 3.98
CA SER A 154 -9.73 1.02 3.14
C SER A 154 -8.86 1.84 2.21
N ILE A 155 -9.03 1.63 0.92
CA ILE A 155 -8.18 2.21 -0.11
C ILE A 155 -9.06 3.07 -1.01
N PHE A 156 -8.70 4.35 -1.13
CA PHE A 156 -9.44 5.33 -1.90
C PHE A 156 -8.46 6.09 -2.80
N GLY A 157 -8.77 6.17 -4.09
CA GLY A 157 -7.98 7.02 -4.97
C GLY A 157 -8.51 7.10 -6.38
N ASP A 158 -7.99 8.07 -7.12
CA ASP A 158 -8.38 8.26 -8.50
C ASP A 158 -7.75 7.17 -9.37
N LYS A 159 -6.45 6.94 -9.15
CA LYS A 159 -5.66 5.90 -9.81
C LYS A 159 -5.08 4.96 -8.77
N ILE A 160 -5.49 3.70 -8.81
CA ILE A 160 -5.00 2.65 -7.92
C ILE A 160 -4.31 1.58 -8.76
N ASN A 161 -3.08 1.24 -8.40
CA ASN A 161 -2.36 0.10 -8.95
C ASN A 161 -1.74 -0.69 -7.79
N ILE A 162 -2.27 -1.87 -7.54
CA ILE A 162 -1.77 -2.82 -6.55
C ILE A 162 -1.32 -4.05 -7.30
N ASN A 163 -0.02 -4.33 -7.24
CA ASN A 163 0.60 -5.47 -7.88
C ASN A 163 1.37 -6.29 -6.86
N THR A 164 1.11 -7.59 -6.80
CA THR A 164 1.93 -8.53 -6.04
C THR A 164 2.52 -9.58 -6.97
N GLY A 165 3.80 -9.90 -6.83
CA GLY A 165 4.48 -10.94 -7.61
C GLY A 165 4.05 -12.38 -7.30
N GLY A 166 2.85 -12.59 -6.73
CA GLY A 166 2.26 -13.91 -6.50
C GLY A 166 1.67 -14.12 -5.11
N GLY A 167 1.93 -13.23 -4.14
CA GLY A 167 1.25 -13.30 -2.85
C GLY A 167 -0.17 -12.76 -2.92
N ALA A 168 -0.98 -13.07 -1.90
CA ALA A 168 -2.37 -12.66 -1.86
C ALA A 168 -2.54 -11.13 -1.78
N VAL A 169 -3.67 -10.66 -2.31
CA VAL A 169 -4.16 -9.30 -2.12
C VAL A 169 -5.45 -9.36 -1.31
N HIS A 170 -5.49 -8.66 -0.18
CA HIS A 170 -6.71 -8.49 0.62
C HIS A 170 -7.00 -7.00 0.77
N ALA A 171 -8.15 -6.54 0.29
CA ALA A 171 -8.63 -5.17 0.47
C ALA A 171 -10.05 -5.20 1.03
N LYS A 172 -10.27 -4.73 2.26
CA LYS A 172 -11.63 -4.75 2.83
C LYS A 172 -12.57 -3.77 2.09
N SER A 173 -12.05 -2.64 1.61
CA SER A 173 -12.77 -1.69 0.76
C SER A 173 -11.81 -1.08 -0.26
N LEU A 174 -12.24 -1.01 -1.52
CA LEU A 174 -11.53 -0.41 -2.64
C LEU A 174 -12.47 0.55 -3.37
N ARG A 175 -12.16 1.85 -3.34
CA ARG A 175 -12.93 2.88 -4.03
C ARG A 175 -12.07 3.60 -5.06
N VAL A 176 -12.53 3.58 -6.31
CA VAL A 176 -11.75 4.04 -7.47
C VAL A 176 -12.50 5.16 -8.18
N SER A 177 -11.85 6.32 -8.41
CA SER A 177 -12.49 7.40 -9.17
C SER A 177 -12.31 7.27 -10.68
N GLU A 178 -11.13 6.84 -11.15
CA GLU A 178 -10.79 6.76 -12.58
C GLU A 178 -10.37 5.35 -13.01
N ILE A 179 -9.24 4.84 -12.49
CA ILE A 179 -8.67 3.55 -12.91
C ILE A 179 -8.15 2.80 -11.70
N GLY A 180 -8.58 1.54 -11.54
CA GLY A 180 -8.15 0.67 -10.45
C GLY A 180 -7.66 -0.65 -11.01
N VAL A 181 -6.40 -1.01 -10.76
CA VAL A 181 -5.86 -2.32 -11.14
C VAL A 181 -5.36 -3.01 -9.88
N VAL A 182 -5.86 -4.20 -9.63
CA VAL A 182 -5.40 -5.10 -8.57
C VAL A 182 -4.96 -6.38 -9.24
N ARG A 183 -3.66 -6.70 -9.14
CA ARG A 183 -3.06 -7.88 -9.75
C ARG A 183 -2.29 -8.71 -8.74
N SER A 184 -2.37 -10.02 -8.92
CA SER A 184 -1.43 -10.97 -8.34
C SER A 184 -0.99 -11.99 -9.39
N ASP A 185 0.29 -12.37 -9.42
CA ASP A 185 0.81 -13.39 -10.34
C ASP A 185 0.40 -14.85 -9.99
N GLY A 186 -0.61 -15.02 -9.14
CA GLY A 186 -1.16 -16.34 -8.78
C GLY A 186 -1.78 -16.41 -7.39
N GLY A 187 -1.65 -15.35 -6.60
CA GLY A 187 -2.27 -15.25 -5.28
C GLY A 187 -3.78 -15.01 -5.36
N ARG A 188 -4.46 -15.36 -4.28
CA ARG A 188 -5.88 -15.01 -4.08
C ARG A 188 -6.04 -13.50 -4.03
N ILE A 189 -7.09 -13.00 -4.67
CA ILE A 189 -7.53 -11.61 -4.55
C ILE A 189 -8.85 -11.62 -3.78
N ASP A 190 -8.90 -10.92 -2.66
CA ASP A 190 -10.10 -10.77 -1.84
C ASP A 190 -10.41 -9.28 -1.66
N VAL A 191 -11.49 -8.82 -2.27
CA VAL A 191 -11.95 -7.43 -2.17
C VAL A 191 -13.35 -7.39 -1.55
N GLY A 192 -13.42 -6.96 -0.29
CA GLY A 192 -14.64 -6.95 0.52
C GLY A 192 -15.69 -5.90 0.10
N GLY A 193 -15.32 -4.96 -0.77
CA GLY A 193 -16.19 -3.95 -1.35
C GLY A 193 -15.47 -3.21 -2.47
N VAL A 194 -15.98 -3.29 -3.69
CA VAL A 194 -15.53 -2.55 -4.86
C VAL A 194 -16.57 -1.48 -5.18
N GLU A 195 -16.17 -0.23 -5.09
CA GLU A 195 -17.01 0.93 -5.42
C GLU A 195 -16.27 1.85 -6.38
N GLY A 196 -17.02 2.50 -7.27
CA GLY A 196 -16.48 3.50 -8.16
C GLY A 196 -17.30 4.79 -8.23
N ALA A 197 -16.79 5.76 -8.98
CA ALA A 197 -17.36 7.10 -9.07
C ALA A 197 -18.44 7.25 -10.15
N GLY A 198 -18.54 6.33 -11.10
CA GLY A 198 -19.54 6.28 -12.19
C GLY A 198 -18.95 6.23 -13.60
N GLU A 199 -17.64 6.46 -13.78
CA GLU A 199 -16.96 6.45 -15.07
C GLU A 199 -15.66 5.62 -15.05
N GLU A 200 -15.37 4.96 -13.95
CA GLU A 200 -14.12 4.24 -13.72
C GLU A 200 -14.02 2.91 -14.46
N MET A 201 -12.77 2.44 -14.61
CA MET A 201 -12.46 1.06 -14.97
C MET A 201 -11.67 0.39 -13.86
N ILE A 202 -12.18 -0.73 -13.36
CA ILE A 202 -11.54 -1.54 -12.33
C ILE A 202 -11.18 -2.91 -12.92
N ALA A 203 -9.97 -3.39 -12.69
CA ALA A 203 -9.52 -4.71 -13.10
C ALA A 203 -8.97 -5.47 -11.89
N LEU A 204 -9.51 -6.66 -11.63
CA LEU A 204 -9.02 -7.63 -10.66
C LEU A 204 -8.47 -8.83 -11.45
N ASP A 205 -7.17 -9.07 -11.38
CA ASP A 205 -6.49 -10.03 -12.26
C ASP A 205 -5.55 -10.93 -11.44
N SER A 206 -5.88 -12.22 -11.35
CA SER A 206 -5.01 -13.22 -10.74
C SER A 206 -4.44 -14.15 -11.81
N GLY A 207 -3.16 -14.48 -11.68
CA GLY A 207 -2.43 -15.43 -12.52
C GLY A 207 -2.83 -16.90 -12.38
N GLY A 208 -3.97 -17.20 -11.73
CA GLY A 208 -4.42 -18.57 -11.44
C GLY A 208 -5.07 -18.73 -10.05
N GLY A 209 -5.03 -17.71 -9.21
CA GLY A 209 -5.64 -17.73 -7.87
C GLY A 209 -7.13 -17.40 -7.90
N ASP A 210 -7.82 -17.76 -6.83
CA ASP A 210 -9.23 -17.42 -6.66
C ASP A 210 -9.43 -15.91 -6.49
N ILE A 211 -10.56 -15.40 -6.95
CA ILE A 211 -10.96 -14.01 -6.75
C ILE A 211 -12.30 -13.98 -6.02
N ASN A 212 -12.30 -13.41 -4.82
CA ASN A 212 -13.49 -13.07 -4.07
C ASN A 212 -13.71 -11.56 -4.19
N VAL A 213 -14.90 -11.15 -4.65
CA VAL A 213 -15.22 -9.73 -4.80
C VAL A 213 -16.65 -9.46 -4.38
N LYS A 214 -16.84 -8.39 -3.59
CA LYS A 214 -18.16 -7.85 -3.30
C LYS A 214 -18.31 -6.51 -3.98
N PHE A 215 -19.36 -6.35 -4.76
CA PHE A 215 -19.67 -5.10 -5.43
C PHE A 215 -20.46 -4.19 -4.48
N ALA A 216 -20.17 -2.89 -4.51
CA ALA A 216 -21.04 -1.87 -3.95
C ALA A 216 -22.10 -1.44 -4.99
N GLU A 217 -23.03 -0.57 -4.59
CA GLU A 217 -24.12 -0.09 -5.47
C GLU A 217 -23.61 0.66 -6.71
N ARG A 218 -22.41 1.25 -6.62
CA ARG A 218 -21.83 2.06 -7.69
C ARG A 218 -20.56 1.38 -8.21
N ALA A 219 -20.64 0.81 -9.40
CA ALA A 219 -19.50 0.37 -10.17
C ALA A 219 -19.89 0.44 -11.66
N HIS A 220 -19.02 1.00 -12.49
CA HIS A 220 -19.26 1.16 -13.92
C HIS A 220 -18.73 -0.03 -14.71
N ILE A 221 -17.41 -0.13 -14.86
CA ILE A 221 -16.76 -1.25 -15.56
C ILE A 221 -15.81 -1.95 -14.60
N VAL A 222 -16.08 -3.22 -14.33
CA VAL A 222 -15.20 -4.08 -13.53
C VAL A 222 -14.90 -5.36 -14.30
N HIS A 223 -13.62 -5.57 -14.61
CA HIS A 223 -13.13 -6.80 -15.18
C HIS A 223 -12.54 -7.68 -14.08
N VAL A 224 -12.95 -8.95 -14.04
CA VAL A 224 -12.46 -9.91 -13.07
C VAL A 224 -11.94 -11.13 -13.81
N ASN A 225 -10.67 -11.45 -13.65
CA ASN A 225 -10.02 -12.56 -14.36
C ASN A 225 -9.12 -13.36 -13.42
N SER A 226 -9.48 -14.62 -13.15
CA SER A 226 -8.71 -15.53 -12.30
C SER A 226 -7.72 -16.41 -13.06
N ARG A 227 -7.81 -16.47 -14.39
CA ARG A 227 -7.00 -17.34 -15.28
C ARG A 227 -6.93 -18.82 -14.86
N GLY A 228 -8.01 -19.34 -14.27
CA GLY A 228 -8.14 -20.74 -13.88
C GLY A 228 -8.60 -20.97 -12.44
N GLY A 229 -8.51 -19.94 -11.59
CA GLY A 229 -9.09 -19.95 -10.25
C GLY A 229 -10.62 -19.75 -10.27
N THR A 230 -11.25 -19.89 -9.11
CA THR A 230 -12.68 -19.61 -8.94
C THR A 230 -12.92 -18.10 -8.82
N ILE A 231 -14.01 -17.59 -9.40
CA ILE A 231 -14.47 -16.22 -9.15
C ILE A 231 -15.76 -16.30 -8.34
N GLU A 232 -15.71 -15.82 -7.10
CA GLU A 232 -16.87 -15.62 -6.23
C GLU A 232 -17.21 -14.12 -6.21
N ALA A 233 -18.29 -13.76 -6.90
CA ALA A 233 -18.79 -12.40 -6.96
C ALA A 233 -20.11 -12.29 -6.17
N SER A 234 -20.22 -11.26 -5.32
CA SER A 234 -21.46 -10.93 -4.62
C SER A 234 -21.90 -9.51 -4.97
N PHE A 235 -23.19 -9.32 -5.16
CA PHE A 235 -23.79 -8.07 -5.62
C PHE A 235 -24.85 -7.60 -4.62
N PRO A 236 -25.04 -6.27 -4.45
CA PRO A 236 -26.08 -5.75 -3.58
C PRO A 236 -27.48 -5.95 -4.20
N SER A 237 -28.52 -5.91 -3.37
CA SER A 237 -29.90 -5.96 -3.85
C SER A 237 -30.18 -4.81 -4.83
N GLY A 238 -30.80 -5.11 -5.97
CA GLY A 238 -31.11 -4.09 -6.99
C GLY A 238 -29.94 -3.75 -7.92
N PHE A 239 -28.83 -4.49 -7.85
CA PHE A 239 -27.74 -4.36 -8.80
C PHE A 239 -28.20 -4.80 -10.21
N ALA A 240 -28.39 -3.84 -11.11
CA ALA A 240 -28.97 -4.04 -12.44
C ALA A 240 -27.94 -3.94 -13.58
N ALA A 241 -26.65 -4.15 -13.29
CA ALA A 241 -25.62 -4.08 -14.33
C ALA A 241 -25.61 -5.36 -15.19
N PRO A 242 -25.55 -5.23 -16.53
CA PRO A 242 -25.41 -6.39 -17.40
C PRO A 242 -24.08 -7.09 -17.11
N THR A 243 -24.14 -8.37 -16.75
CA THR A 243 -22.95 -9.16 -16.43
C THR A 243 -22.60 -10.06 -17.61
N HIS A 244 -21.41 -9.91 -18.18
CA HIS A 244 -20.89 -10.81 -19.21
C HIS A 244 -19.93 -11.80 -18.57
N VAL A 245 -20.20 -13.09 -18.73
CA VAL A 245 -19.32 -14.16 -18.24
C VAL A 245 -18.71 -14.89 -19.42
N VAL A 246 -17.39 -15.10 -19.35
CA VAL A 246 -16.61 -15.97 -20.24
C VAL A 246 -15.92 -17.02 -19.37
N GLY A 247 -16.32 -18.29 -19.48
CA GLY A 247 -15.79 -19.38 -18.65
C GLY A 247 -16.84 -20.42 -18.31
N SER A 248 -16.93 -20.80 -17.03
CA SER A 248 -17.96 -21.71 -16.52
C SER A 248 -18.87 -20.98 -15.53
N TYR A 249 -20.18 -21.01 -15.77
CA TYR A 249 -21.20 -20.45 -14.88
C TYR A 249 -22.18 -21.56 -14.49
N LEU A 250 -22.37 -21.79 -13.18
CA LEU A 250 -23.18 -22.89 -12.64
C LEU A 250 -22.84 -24.26 -13.26
N GLY A 251 -21.54 -24.50 -13.50
CA GLY A 251 -21.02 -25.73 -14.09
C GLY A 251 -21.18 -25.86 -15.60
N LYS A 252 -21.66 -24.83 -16.31
CA LYS A 252 -21.85 -24.83 -17.77
C LYS A 252 -20.89 -23.86 -18.47
N PRO A 253 -20.23 -24.26 -19.57
CA PRO A 253 -19.48 -23.34 -20.41
C PRO A 253 -20.39 -22.19 -20.89
N THR A 254 -19.93 -20.95 -20.69
CA THR A 254 -20.70 -19.72 -20.95
C THR A 254 -19.79 -18.67 -21.56
N ASP A 255 -20.26 -18.06 -22.65
CA ASP A 255 -19.76 -16.81 -23.22
C ASP A 255 -20.98 -15.97 -23.61
N ALA A 256 -21.59 -15.35 -22.61
CA ALA A 256 -22.86 -14.66 -22.78
C ALA A 256 -23.12 -13.67 -21.64
N ARG A 257 -24.04 -12.73 -21.90
CA ARG A 257 -24.65 -11.94 -20.84
C ARG A 257 -25.56 -12.84 -20.01
N ILE A 258 -25.42 -12.76 -18.70
CA ILE A 258 -26.26 -13.47 -17.73
C ILE A 258 -27.06 -12.45 -16.92
N ASP A 259 -28.29 -12.82 -16.60
CA ASP A 259 -29.07 -12.14 -15.58
C ASP A 259 -28.59 -12.66 -14.22
N LEU A 260 -28.15 -11.75 -13.36
CA LEU A 260 -27.77 -12.12 -12.00
C LEU A 260 -29.03 -12.53 -11.23
N PRO A 261 -28.99 -13.63 -10.44
CA PRO A 261 -30.12 -14.02 -9.61
C PRO A 261 -30.48 -12.87 -8.67
N SER A 262 -31.77 -12.58 -8.54
CA SER A 262 -32.21 -11.53 -7.61
C SER A 262 -31.98 -12.01 -6.18
N ALA A 263 -31.74 -11.06 -5.27
CA ALA A 263 -31.59 -11.38 -3.84
C ALA A 263 -32.87 -12.03 -3.24
N ASP A 264 -34.00 -11.93 -3.94
CA ASP A 264 -35.29 -12.48 -3.55
C ASP A 264 -35.54 -13.91 -4.10
N ASP A 265 -34.63 -14.46 -4.91
CA ASP A 265 -34.76 -15.79 -5.54
C ASP A 265 -34.27 -16.95 -4.64
N GLY A 266 -34.01 -16.71 -3.34
CA GLY A 266 -33.45 -17.67 -2.37
C GLY A 266 -34.09 -17.65 -1.00
#